data_AF-A0A7X4CWN4-F1
#
_entry.id   AF-A0A7X4CWN4-F1
#
_cell.length_a   1.000
_cell.length_b   1.000
_cell.length_c   1.000
_cell.angle_alpha   90.00
_cell.angle_beta   90.00
_cell.angle_gamma   90.00
#
_symmetry.space_group_name_H-M   'P 1'
#
loop_
_entity.id
_entity.type
_entity.pdbx_description
1 polymer ?
#
loop_
_entity_poly.entity_id
_entity_poly.type
_entity_poly.pdbx_seq_one_letter_code
_entity_poly.pdbx_strand_id
1 'polypeptide(L)'
;MLVALIRTRLGFINDDDRAARMETVRAELDDTYFGWWGPQDAPGFAYFRISAPSTVIEYAPQDTLAEAREQGHAHSIYRDLKNDYGMAWIGAE
;
A
#
# COMPACT_ATOMS: atom_id res chain seq x y z
N MET A 1 -6.48 5.38 12.73
CA MET A 1 -7.00 5.42 11.34
C MET A 1 -5.95 4.88 10.35
N LEU A 2 -4.74 5.46 10.27
CA LEU A 2 -3.67 5.02 9.35
C LEU A 2 -3.28 3.53 9.49
N VAL A 3 -3.03 3.06 10.72
CA VAL A 3 -2.67 1.64 10.97
C VAL A 3 -3.76 0.67 10.49
N ALA A 4 -5.03 1.05 10.63
CA ALA A 4 -6.15 0.24 10.16
C ALA A 4 -6.16 0.17 8.63
N LEU A 5 -5.94 1.30 7.95
CA LEU A 5 -5.79 1.35 6.50
C LEU A 5 -4.64 0.47 6.01
N ILE A 6 -3.46 0.56 6.66
CA ILE A 6 -2.30 -0.28 6.33
C ILE A 6 -2.65 -1.76 6.48
N ARG A 7 -3.25 -2.14 7.62
CA ARG A 7 -3.68 -3.53 7.87
C ARG A 7 -4.64 -4.02 6.78
N THR A 8 -5.62 -3.22 6.40
CA THR A 8 -6.56 -3.56 5.31
C THR A 8 -5.82 -3.78 4.00
N ARG A 9 -4.87 -2.90 3.65
CA ARG A 9 -4.09 -3.03 2.40
C ARG A 9 -3.15 -4.22 2.40
N LEU A 10 -2.65 -4.66 3.55
CA LEU A 10 -1.85 -5.87 3.67
C LEU A 10 -2.68 -7.15 3.78
N GLY A 11 -4.02 -7.07 3.69
CA GLY A 11 -4.92 -8.22 3.85
C GLY A 11 -4.75 -9.33 2.79
N PHE A 12 -4.03 -9.07 1.68
CA PHE A 12 -3.69 -10.08 0.69
C PHE A 12 -2.51 -10.98 1.11
N ILE A 13 -1.74 -10.58 2.13
CA ILE A 13 -0.62 -11.35 2.71
C ILE A 13 -1.20 -12.35 3.73
N ASN A 14 -0.66 -13.57 3.78
CA ASN A 14 -1.03 -14.56 4.79
C ASN A 14 -0.80 -14.02 6.22
N ASP A 15 -1.46 -14.64 7.20
CA ASP A 15 -1.56 -14.11 8.55
C ASP A 15 -0.21 -13.96 9.26
N ASP A 16 0.69 -14.93 9.10
CA ASP A 16 2.00 -14.94 9.76
C ASP A 16 2.91 -13.85 9.20
N ASP A 17 3.04 -13.78 7.87
CA ASP A 17 3.85 -12.75 7.20
C ASP A 17 3.28 -11.35 7.43
N ARG A 18 1.94 -11.22 7.45
CA ARG A 18 1.27 -9.96 7.75
C ARG A 18 1.51 -9.53 9.18
N ALA A 19 1.50 -10.45 10.14
CA ALA A 19 1.80 -10.15 11.54
C ALA A 19 3.22 -9.59 11.68
N ALA A 20 4.21 -10.26 11.08
CA ALA A 20 5.59 -9.78 11.05
C ALA A 20 5.69 -8.37 10.44
N ARG A 21 4.99 -8.12 9.32
CA ARG A 21 5.04 -6.80 8.69
C ARG A 21 4.36 -5.70 9.50
N MET A 22 3.29 -6.04 10.21
CA MET A 22 2.60 -5.10 11.09
C MET A 22 3.47 -4.69 12.29
N GLU A 23 4.44 -5.49 12.72
CA GLU A 23 5.42 -5.05 13.74
C GLU A 23 6.34 -3.97 13.18
N THR A 24 6.86 -4.14 11.96
CA THR A 24 7.64 -3.08 11.27
C THR A 24 6.84 -1.79 11.11
N VAL A 25 5.59 -1.90 10.67
CA VAL A 25 4.70 -0.73 10.52
C VAL A 25 4.51 0.03 11.83
N ARG A 26 4.39 -0.68 12.96
CA ARG A 26 4.25 -0.03 14.28
C ARG A 26 5.55 0.62 14.72
N ALA A 27 6.69 -0.02 14.49
CA ALA A 27 8.00 0.49 14.86
C ALA A 27 8.40 1.75 14.08
N GLU A 28 7.93 1.87 12.83
CA GLU A 28 8.26 2.99 11.94
C GLU A 28 7.11 4.02 11.80
N LEU A 29 6.09 3.92 12.67
CA LEU A 29 4.85 4.70 12.52
C LEU A 29 5.09 6.22 12.60
N ASP A 30 5.99 6.65 13.48
CA ASP A 30 6.30 8.08 13.68
C ASP A 30 6.94 8.73 12.43
N ASP A 31 7.57 7.91 11.58
CA ASP A 31 8.16 8.32 10.30
C ASP A 31 7.30 7.89 9.09
N THR A 32 6.02 7.58 9.31
CA THR A 32 5.10 7.17 8.25
C THR A 32 4.21 8.32 7.80
N TYR A 33 4.22 8.60 6.50
CA TYR A 33 3.50 9.70 5.87
C TYR A 33 2.39 9.20 4.96
N PHE A 34 1.24 9.87 4.98
CA PHE A 34 0.10 9.61 4.10
C PHE A 34 -0.04 10.74 3.07
N GLY A 35 -0.07 10.38 1.80
CA GLY A 35 -0.35 11.27 0.68
C GLY A 35 -1.65 10.87 -0.01
N TRP A 36 -2.44 11.87 -0.41
CA TRP A 36 -3.71 11.71 -1.09
C TRP A 36 -3.77 12.60 -2.33
N TRP A 37 -4.37 12.09 -3.39
CA TRP A 37 -4.71 12.85 -4.57
C TRP A 37 -6.04 12.39 -5.14
N GLY A 38 -6.96 13.32 -5.38
CA GLY A 38 -8.28 13.04 -5.95
C GLY A 38 -9.45 13.43 -5.04
N PRO A 39 -10.69 13.14 -5.47
CA PRO A 39 -11.92 13.50 -4.76
C PRO A 39 -12.02 12.83 -3.40
N GLN A 40 -12.56 13.52 -2.38
CA GLN A 40 -12.76 12.96 -1.03
C GLN A 40 -14.21 12.48 -0.81
N ASP A 41 -15.10 12.95 -1.66
CA ASP A 41 -16.56 12.91 -1.60
C ASP A 41 -17.15 11.71 -2.36
N ALA A 42 -16.35 11.05 -3.21
CA ALA A 42 -16.69 9.77 -3.82
C ALA A 42 -15.51 8.79 -3.68
N PRO A 43 -15.73 7.52 -3.29
CA PRO A 43 -14.65 6.55 -3.15
C PRO A 43 -13.93 6.24 -4.48
N GLY A 44 -14.41 6.76 -5.62
CA GLY A 44 -14.18 6.30 -6.98
C GLY A 44 -12.77 6.43 -7.57
N PHE A 45 -12.04 7.52 -7.34
CA PHE A 45 -10.85 7.81 -8.18
C PHE A 45 -9.69 8.44 -7.41
N ALA A 46 -9.61 8.18 -6.11
CA ALA A 46 -8.53 8.70 -5.30
C ALA A 46 -7.30 7.81 -5.37
N TYR A 47 -6.17 8.44 -5.67
CA TYR A 47 -4.86 7.89 -5.40
C TYR A 47 -4.50 8.14 -3.93
N PHE A 48 -3.91 7.14 -3.28
CA PHE A 48 -3.18 7.39 -2.06
C PHE A 48 -1.89 6.60 -2.00
N ARG A 49 -0.96 7.14 -1.21
CA ARG A 49 0.32 6.52 -0.90
C ARG A 49 0.61 6.61 0.59
N ILE A 50 1.14 5.53 1.12
CA ILE A 50 1.72 5.46 2.46
C ILE A 50 3.22 5.23 2.27
N SER A 51 4.03 6.14 2.82
CA SER A 51 5.48 6.08 2.75
C SER A 51 6.05 6.01 4.16
N ALA A 52 6.69 4.89 4.48
CA ALA A 52 7.45 4.65 5.71
C ALA A 52 8.93 4.38 5.34
N PRO A 53 9.87 4.43 6.29
CA PRO A 53 11.28 4.12 6.06
C PRO A 53 11.54 2.80 5.32
N SER A 54 10.78 1.74 5.61
CA SER A 54 10.94 0.43 4.97
C SER A 54 9.81 0.01 4.03
N THR A 55 8.68 0.72 4.04
CA THR A 55 7.45 0.24 3.40
C THR A 55 6.82 1.32 2.56
N VAL A 56 6.45 0.95 1.33
CA VAL A 56 5.59 1.77 0.47
C VAL A 56 4.32 0.99 0.15
N ILE A 57 3.17 1.63 0.33
CA ILE A 57 1.86 1.11 -0.11
C ILE A 57 1.23 2.16 -1.01
N GLU A 58 0.82 1.75 -2.20
CA GLU A 58 0.10 2.61 -3.14
C GLU A 58 -1.22 1.97 -3.55
N TYR A 59 -2.23 2.82 -3.73
CA TYR A 59 -3.52 2.42 -4.27
C TYR A 59 -3.98 3.47 -5.28
N ALA A 60 -4.33 2.99 -6.47
CA ALA A 60 -4.73 3.82 -7.60
C ALA A 60 -5.83 3.08 -8.38
N PRO A 61 -7.11 3.21 -7.98
CA PRO A 61 -8.17 2.62 -8.76
C PRO A 61 -8.25 3.32 -10.13
N GLN A 62 -8.40 2.53 -11.17
CA GLN A 62 -8.58 2.98 -12.54
C GLN A 62 -9.93 2.49 -13.05
N ASP A 63 -10.42 3.20 -14.06
CA ASP A 63 -11.51 2.69 -14.87
C ASP A 63 -11.00 2.21 -16.22
N THR A 64 -11.69 1.23 -16.78
CA THR A 64 -11.43 0.72 -18.12
C THR A 64 -11.94 1.68 -19.21
N LEU A 65 -12.81 2.63 -18.86
CA LEU A 65 -13.40 3.61 -19.76
C LEU A 65 -13.43 5.01 -19.13
N ALA A 66 -13.13 6.05 -19.91
CA ALA A 66 -13.01 7.44 -19.41
C ALA A 66 -14.29 8.01 -18.77
N GLU A 67 -15.45 7.41 -19.01
CA GLU A 67 -16.76 7.87 -18.53
C GLU A 67 -17.38 6.99 -17.44
N ALA A 68 -16.72 5.89 -17.09
CA ALA A 68 -17.33 4.94 -16.17
C ALA A 68 -17.31 5.48 -14.73
N ARG A 69 -18.39 5.15 -14.02
CA ARG A 69 -18.76 5.72 -12.72
C ARG A 69 -18.47 4.78 -11.56
N GLU A 70 -17.91 3.61 -11.86
CA GLU A 70 -17.64 2.53 -10.93
C GLU A 70 -16.21 2.03 -11.13
N GLN A 71 -15.49 1.78 -10.03
CA GLN A 71 -14.15 1.20 -10.11
C GLN A 71 -14.21 -0.26 -10.56
N GLY A 72 -13.97 -0.50 -11.85
CA GLY A 72 -13.82 -1.84 -12.38
C GLY A 72 -12.43 -2.45 -12.15
N HIS A 73 -11.41 -1.62 -11.87
CA HIS A 73 -10.01 -2.07 -11.90
C HIS A 73 -9.14 -1.40 -10.83
N ALA A 74 -8.74 -2.17 -9.81
CA ALA A 74 -7.88 -1.65 -8.74
C ALA A 74 -6.40 -1.88 -9.03
N HIS A 75 -5.58 -0.83 -8.99
CA HIS A 75 -4.12 -1.00 -8.86
C HIS A 75 -3.72 -0.90 -7.39
N SER A 76 -2.85 -1.81 -6.99
CA SER A 76 -2.31 -1.88 -5.64
C SER A 76 -0.85 -2.27 -5.70
N ILE A 77 -0.02 -1.56 -4.94
CA ILE A 77 1.38 -1.91 -4.77
C ILE A 77 1.68 -1.96 -3.28
N TYR A 78 2.46 -2.97 -2.89
CA TYR A 78 3.18 -3.04 -1.63
C TYR A 78 4.64 -3.29 -1.96
N ARG A 79 5.55 -2.56 -1.30
CA ARG A 79 6.99 -2.76 -1.44
C ARG A 79 7.66 -2.80 -0.08
N ASP A 80 8.53 -3.78 0.07
CA ASP A 80 9.55 -3.79 1.09
C ASP A 80 10.83 -3.16 0.54
N LEU A 81 11.14 -1.94 0.93
CA LEU A 81 12.32 -1.23 0.45
C LEU A 81 13.63 -1.86 0.93
N LYS A 82 13.60 -2.68 1.99
CA LYS A 82 14.76 -3.41 2.52
C LYS A 82 15.01 -4.73 1.77
N ASN A 83 14.00 -5.26 1.08
CA ASN A 83 14.09 -6.45 0.25
C ASN A 83 13.41 -6.19 -1.10
N ASP A 84 13.76 -5.06 -1.69
CA ASP A 84 13.08 -4.57 -2.88
C ASP A 84 13.32 -5.53 -4.05
N TYR A 85 12.27 -5.89 -4.76
CA TYR A 85 12.29 -6.94 -5.80
C TYR A 85 12.99 -8.26 -5.39
N GLY A 86 12.98 -8.59 -4.09
CA GLY A 86 13.57 -9.83 -3.60
C GLY A 86 15.09 -9.83 -3.58
N MET A 87 15.76 -8.67 -3.52
CA MET A 87 17.23 -8.57 -3.48
C MET A 87 17.91 -9.45 -2.43
N ALA A 88 17.26 -9.71 -1.28
CA ALA A 88 17.80 -10.62 -0.26
C ALA A 88 17.80 -12.09 -0.72
N TRP A 89 17.06 -12.43 -1.77
CA TRP A 89 16.92 -13.79 -2.30
C TRP A 89 17.69 -13.98 -3.61
N ILE A 90 17.81 -12.92 -4.42
CA ILE A 90 18.48 -12.96 -5.73
C ILE A 90 19.86 -12.30 -5.74
N GLY A 91 20.20 -11.48 -4.73
CA GLY A 91 21.42 -10.68 -4.67
C GLY A 91 22.56 -11.31 -3.86
N ALA A 92 22.43 -12.58 -3.48
CA ALA A 92 23.53 -13.33 -2.86
C ALA A 92 24.45 -13.88 -3.96
N GLU A 93 25.49 -13.11 -4.30
CA GLU A 93 26.74 -13.62 -4.91
C GLU A 93 27.83 -13.76 -3.84
#